data_AF-A0A4S4BQ23-F1
#
_entry.id   AF-A0A4S4BQ23-F1
#
_cell.length_a   1.000
_cell.length_b   1.000
_cell.length_c   1.000
_cell.angle_alpha   90.00
_cell.angle_beta   90.00
_cell.angle_gamma   90.00
#
_symmetry.space_group_name_H-M   'P 1'
#
loop_
_entity.id
_entity.type
_entity.pdbx_description
1 polymer ?
#
loop_
_entity_poly.entity_id
_entity_poly.type
_entity_poly.pdbx_seq_one_letter_code
_entity_poly.pdbx_strand_id
1 'polypeptide(L)'
;MSTADVTKLLGVSRRTLMRWVQQLDMQLEKNELGHYQFSNEDVERLKQIQSQSQPPQTQSQPVSQAVQTVQGSRKGTLKNVEVVENPLEESLIKRMEELERALRSKADDVVSYQMLQHRREIEELTKKIALLEQKIEDLENAQSKREPKDHSLVFDQSTTQKKPRRKNLISSIFSF
;
A
#
# COMPACT_ATOMS: atom_id res chain seq x y z
N MET A 1 -21.23 27.38 -28.32
CA MET A 1 -22.42 26.69 -27.75
C MET A 1 -22.27 26.60 -26.25
N SER A 2 -23.35 26.76 -25.47
CA SER A 2 -23.28 26.62 -24.01
C SER A 2 -23.15 25.15 -23.60
N THR A 3 -22.56 24.87 -22.44
CA THR A 3 -22.52 23.51 -21.86
C THR A 3 -23.90 22.84 -21.85
N ALA A 4 -24.98 23.59 -21.58
CA ALA A 4 -26.33 23.04 -21.56
C ALA A 4 -26.81 22.57 -22.94
N ASP A 5 -26.47 23.31 -23.99
CA ASP A 5 -26.85 22.96 -25.37
C ASP A 5 -26.09 21.73 -25.84
N VAL A 6 -24.80 21.65 -25.49
CA VAL A 6 -23.95 20.49 -25.83
C VAL A 6 -24.41 19.23 -25.09
N THR A 7 -24.82 19.34 -23.81
CA THR A 7 -25.40 18.19 -23.09
C THR A 7 -26.69 17.69 -23.71
N LYS A 8 -27.55 18.59 -24.19
CA LYS A 8 -28.79 18.21 -24.89
C LYS A 8 -28.51 17.58 -26.24
N LEU A 9 -27.54 18.11 -26.99
CA LEU A 9 -27.16 17.60 -28.30
C LEU A 9 -26.55 16.19 -28.24
N LEU A 10 -25.74 15.92 -27.20
CA LEU A 10 -25.08 14.63 -27.02
C LEU A 10 -25.91 13.63 -26.19
N GLY A 11 -27.00 14.07 -25.54
CA GLY A 11 -27.83 13.21 -24.69
C GLY A 11 -27.11 12.71 -23.43
N VAL A 12 -26.13 13.47 -22.93
CA VAL A 12 -25.29 13.10 -21.77
C VAL A 12 -25.40 14.10 -20.63
N SER A 13 -25.16 13.64 -19.39
CA SER A 13 -25.15 14.54 -18.23
C SER A 13 -24.01 15.56 -18.31
N ARG A 14 -24.18 16.74 -17.70
CA ARG A 14 -23.13 17.76 -17.58
C ARG A 14 -21.84 17.21 -16.96
N ARG A 15 -21.95 16.29 -15.98
CA ARG A 15 -20.79 15.64 -15.34
C ARG A 15 -20.04 14.74 -16.29
N THR A 16 -20.75 13.99 -17.13
CA THR A 16 -20.16 13.14 -18.17
C THR A 16 -19.43 13.98 -19.22
N LEU A 17 -20.07 15.08 -19.65
CA LEU A 17 -19.46 16.04 -20.57
C LEU A 17 -18.16 16.63 -19.99
N MET A 18 -18.18 17.08 -18.75
CA MET A 18 -16.98 17.65 -18.08
C MET A 18 -15.87 16.62 -17.86
N ARG A 19 -16.22 15.35 -17.63
CA ARG A 19 -15.24 14.25 -17.54
C ARG A 19 -14.53 14.04 -18.88
N TRP A 20 -15.25 14.06 -19.99
CA TRP A 20 -14.66 13.93 -21.32
C TRP A 20 -13.79 15.12 -21.68
N VAL A 21 -14.21 16.33 -21.31
CA VAL A 21 -13.40 17.55 -21.41
C VAL A 21 -12.06 17.39 -20.70
N GLN A 22 -12.06 16.88 -19.46
CA GLN A 22 -10.85 16.65 -18.69
C GLN A 22 -9.98 15.52 -19.28
N GLN A 23 -10.60 14.47 -19.80
CA GLN A 23 -9.90 13.34 -20.42
C GLN A 23 -9.23 13.72 -21.76
N LEU A 24 -9.80 14.67 -22.50
CA LEU A 24 -9.25 15.19 -23.75
C LEU A 24 -8.31 16.38 -23.55
N ASP A 25 -8.12 16.84 -22.31
CA ASP A 25 -7.38 18.05 -21.97
C ASP A 25 -7.74 19.27 -22.86
N MET A 26 -9.04 19.43 -23.14
CA MET A 26 -9.51 20.51 -24.01
C MET A 26 -9.48 21.85 -23.27
N GLN A 27 -8.73 22.80 -23.84
CA GLN A 27 -8.69 24.18 -23.38
C GLN A 27 -9.96 24.91 -23.83
N LEU A 28 -11.03 24.79 -23.05
CA LEU A 28 -12.28 25.48 -23.35
C LEU A 28 -12.21 26.95 -22.98
N GLU A 29 -12.68 27.79 -23.89
CA GLU A 29 -12.86 29.20 -23.63
C GLU A 29 -13.99 29.42 -22.62
N LYS A 30 -13.74 30.33 -21.69
CA LYS A 30 -14.77 30.82 -20.76
C LYS A 30 -15.25 32.16 -21.28
N ASN A 31 -16.56 32.31 -21.42
CA ASN A 31 -17.15 33.61 -21.72
C ASN A 31 -16.93 34.58 -20.53
N GLU A 32 -17.27 35.86 -20.72
CA GLU A 32 -17.13 36.91 -19.70
C GLU A 32 -17.86 36.62 -18.38
N LEU A 33 -18.87 35.73 -18.40
CA LEU A 33 -19.59 35.24 -17.23
C LEU A 33 -18.98 33.98 -16.58
N GLY A 34 -17.83 33.50 -17.08
CA GLY A 34 -17.12 32.32 -16.54
C GLY A 34 -17.72 30.97 -16.94
N HIS A 35 -18.68 30.92 -17.87
CA HIS A 35 -19.26 29.69 -18.40
C HIS A 35 -18.44 29.13 -19.58
N TYR A 36 -18.33 27.80 -19.66
CA TYR A 36 -17.65 27.12 -20.75
C TYR A 36 -18.40 27.27 -22.07
N GLN A 37 -17.68 27.73 -23.08
CA GLN A 37 -18.13 27.87 -24.46
C GLN A 37 -17.47 26.78 -25.32
N PHE A 38 -18.29 26.04 -26.07
CA PHE A 38 -17.82 24.98 -26.96
C PHE A 38 -17.88 25.46 -28.41
N SER A 39 -16.81 25.26 -29.16
CA SER A 39 -16.79 25.39 -30.62
C SER A 39 -17.42 24.16 -31.29
N ASN A 40 -17.79 24.28 -32.56
CA ASN A 40 -18.29 23.14 -33.34
C ASN A 40 -17.24 22.02 -33.43
N GLU A 41 -15.96 22.38 -33.53
CA GLU A 41 -14.83 21.45 -33.53
C GLU A 41 -14.74 20.64 -32.22
N ASP A 42 -14.96 21.29 -31.06
CA ASP A 42 -14.96 20.62 -29.76
C ASP A 42 -16.11 19.62 -29.64
N VAL A 43 -17.27 19.97 -30.18
CA VAL A 43 -18.45 19.10 -30.20
C VAL A 43 -18.20 17.87 -31.07
N GLU A 44 -17.48 18.00 -32.18
CA GLU A 44 -17.11 16.86 -33.03
C GLU A 44 -16.15 15.90 -32.32
N ARG A 45 -15.15 16.42 -31.61
CA ARG A 45 -14.24 15.61 -30.78
C ARG A 45 -15.00 14.85 -29.68
N LEU A 46 -15.97 15.51 -29.05
CA LEU A 46 -16.83 14.89 -28.03
C LEU A 46 -17.74 13.80 -28.63
N LYS A 47 -18.27 13.99 -29.84
CA LYS A 47 -19.01 12.94 -30.57
C LYS A 47 -18.13 11.72 -30.87
N GLN A 48 -16.87 11.95 -31.24
CA GLN A 48 -15.91 10.87 -31.51
C GLN A 48 -15.67 10.00 -30.27
N ILE A 49 -15.53 10.62 -29.08
CA ILE A 49 -15.46 9.87 -27.82
C ILE A 49 -16.76 9.15 -27.51
N GLN A 50 -17.91 9.78 -27.74
CA GLN A 50 -19.20 9.12 -27.53
C GLN A 50 -19.32 7.84 -28.36
N SER A 51 -18.88 7.86 -29.62
CA SER A 51 -18.85 6.68 -30.48
C SER A 51 -17.86 5.60 -30.01
N GLN A 52 -16.72 5.98 -29.42
CA GLN A 52 -15.72 5.04 -28.90
C GLN A 52 -16.08 4.47 -27.51
N SER A 53 -16.83 5.22 -26.71
CA SER A 53 -17.14 4.87 -25.31
C SER A 53 -18.49 4.16 -25.12
N GLN A 54 -19.31 4.03 -26.16
CA GLN A 54 -20.56 3.28 -26.14
C GLN A 54 -20.30 1.80 -26.50
N PRO A 55 -20.29 0.84 -25.54
CA PRO A 55 -20.49 -0.56 -25.86
C PRO A 55 -21.91 -0.80 -26.39
N PRO A 56 -22.17 -1.87 -27.19
CA PRO A 56 -23.50 -2.13 -27.73
C PRO A 56 -24.51 -2.46 -26.61
N GLN A 57 -25.35 -1.46 -26.34
CA GLN A 57 -26.61 -1.47 -25.59
C GLN A 57 -26.59 -1.78 -24.08
N THR A 58 -27.20 -0.87 -23.33
CA THR A 58 -28.25 -1.20 -22.35
C THR A 58 -29.02 0.09 -22.04
N GLN A 59 -30.14 0.28 -22.73
CA GLN A 59 -31.15 1.26 -22.34
C GLN A 59 -31.88 0.72 -21.10
N SER A 60 -31.58 1.31 -19.95
CA SER A 60 -32.36 1.25 -18.72
C SER A 60 -32.03 2.56 -18.00
N GLN A 61 -32.94 3.53 -17.80
CA GLN A 61 -34.34 3.45 -17.39
C GLN A 61 -35.02 4.85 -17.56
N PRO A 62 -36.30 5.05 -17.17
CA PRO A 62 -37.33 5.69 -17.99
C PRO A 62 -37.64 7.15 -17.61
N VAL A 63 -38.12 7.96 -18.56
CA VAL A 63 -39.23 8.92 -18.35
C VAL A 63 -39.95 9.14 -19.68
N SER A 64 -41.27 8.99 -19.61
CA SER A 64 -42.31 9.11 -20.62
C SER A 64 -42.12 10.22 -21.66
N GLN A 65 -42.35 9.88 -22.94
CA GLN A 65 -43.44 10.43 -23.76
C GLN A 65 -43.48 9.77 -25.15
N ALA A 66 -44.70 9.63 -25.65
CA ALA A 66 -45.14 8.78 -26.74
C ALA A 66 -44.42 9.00 -28.09
N VAL A 67 -44.37 7.94 -28.91
CA VAL A 67 -44.99 7.81 -30.25
C VAL A 67 -44.55 6.48 -30.89
N GLN A 68 -45.48 5.89 -31.63
CA GLN A 68 -45.48 4.63 -32.40
C GLN A 68 -44.27 4.59 -33.39
N THR A 69 -43.75 3.49 -33.96
CA THR A 69 -44.39 2.42 -34.75
C THR A 69 -43.33 1.41 -35.23
N VAL A 70 -43.75 0.14 -35.40
CA VAL A 70 -43.40 -0.83 -36.47
C VAL A 70 -41.99 -1.48 -36.56
N GLN A 71 -42.02 -2.79 -36.29
CA GLN A 71 -41.34 -3.96 -36.92
C GLN A 71 -39.96 -3.84 -37.59
N GLY A 72 -39.09 -4.78 -37.23
CA GLY A 72 -37.97 -5.22 -38.07
C GLY A 72 -36.94 -6.09 -37.34
N SER A 73 -37.29 -7.32 -36.96
CA SER A 73 -36.31 -8.32 -36.48
C SER A 73 -35.36 -8.70 -37.64
N ARG A 74 -34.20 -8.03 -37.74
CA ARG A 74 -33.10 -8.48 -38.59
C ARG A 74 -32.16 -9.34 -37.75
N LYS A 75 -32.16 -10.65 -38.00
CA LYS A 75 -31.10 -11.56 -37.53
C LYS A 75 -29.82 -11.23 -38.33
N GLY A 76 -28.93 -10.44 -37.73
CA GLY A 76 -27.60 -10.20 -38.27
C GLY A 76 -26.66 -11.32 -37.85
N THR A 77 -26.21 -12.12 -38.80
CA THR A 77 -25.03 -12.99 -38.62
C THR A 77 -23.83 -12.09 -38.33
N LEU A 78 -23.28 -12.18 -37.12
CA LEU A 78 -22.02 -11.54 -36.78
C LEU A 78 -20.91 -12.25 -37.58
N LYS A 79 -20.42 -11.57 -38.63
CA LYS A 79 -19.12 -11.91 -39.19
C LYS A 79 -18.11 -11.55 -38.12
N ASN A 80 -17.46 -12.58 -37.57
CA ASN A 80 -16.39 -12.47 -36.59
C ASN A 80 -15.39 -11.44 -37.13
N VAL A 81 -15.33 -10.27 -36.51
CA VAL A 81 -14.34 -9.26 -36.85
C VAL A 81 -13.04 -9.85 -36.37
N GLU A 82 -12.22 -10.31 -37.33
CA GLU A 82 -10.84 -10.67 -37.07
C GLU A 82 -10.23 -9.55 -36.24
N VAL A 83 -9.81 -9.91 -35.03
CA VAL A 83 -9.04 -9.07 -34.13
C VAL A 83 -7.87 -8.58 -34.96
N VAL A 84 -7.94 -7.33 -35.43
CA VAL A 84 -6.79 -6.67 -36.02
C VAL A 84 -5.84 -6.49 -34.85
N GLU A 85 -4.94 -7.47 -34.68
CA GLU A 85 -3.85 -7.39 -33.72
C GLU A 85 -3.12 -6.08 -34.02
N ASN A 86 -3.34 -5.07 -33.17
CA ASN A 86 -2.61 -3.83 -33.30
C ASN A 86 -1.16 -4.15 -32.90
N PRO A 87 -0.17 -4.08 -33.82
CA PRO A 87 1.21 -4.41 -33.50
C PRO A 87 1.78 -3.51 -32.39
N LEU A 88 1.18 -2.31 -32.22
CA LEU A 88 1.45 -1.42 -31.11
C LEU A 88 1.04 -2.00 -29.75
N GLU A 89 -0.13 -2.64 -29.68
CA GLU A 89 -0.64 -3.26 -28.45
C GLU A 89 0.25 -4.44 -28.03
N GLU A 90 0.64 -5.29 -28.98
CA GLU A 90 1.59 -6.38 -28.73
C GLU A 90 2.96 -5.86 -28.25
N SER A 91 3.46 -4.76 -28.85
CA SER A 91 4.74 -4.15 -28.43
C SER A 91 4.69 -3.57 -27.02
N LEU A 92 3.55 -2.99 -26.63
CA LEU A 92 3.35 -2.44 -25.29
C LEU A 92 3.24 -3.55 -24.25
N ILE A 93 2.53 -4.64 -24.56
CA ILE A 93 2.44 -5.82 -23.70
C ILE A 93 3.83 -6.43 -23.48
N LYS A 94 4.61 -6.64 -24.55
CA LYS A 94 6.00 -7.15 -24.45
C LYS A 94 6.87 -6.25 -23.57
N ARG A 95 6.78 -4.94 -23.75
CA ARG A 95 7.56 -3.99 -22.93
C ARG A 95 7.11 -3.96 -21.47
N MET A 96 5.81 -4.16 -21.21
CA MET A 96 5.29 -4.29 -19.85
C MET A 96 5.81 -5.56 -19.18
N GLU A 97 5.79 -6.70 -19.89
CA GLU A 97 6.34 -7.97 -19.39
C GLU A 97 7.84 -7.88 -19.09
N GLU A 98 8.61 -7.21 -19.94
CA GLU A 98 10.05 -6.97 -19.71
C GLU A 98 10.29 -6.13 -18.45
N LEU A 99 9.49 -5.07 -18.24
CA LEU A 99 9.57 -4.24 -17.05
C LEU A 99 9.18 -5.01 -15.78
N GLU A 100 8.14 -5.85 -15.84
CA GLU A 100 7.73 -6.71 -14.73
C GLU A 100 8.84 -7.71 -14.38
N ARG A 101 9.48 -8.32 -15.37
CA ARG A 101 10.63 -9.22 -15.15
C ARG A 101 11.81 -8.49 -14.51
N ALA A 102 12.15 -7.30 -15.00
CA ALA A 102 13.23 -6.49 -14.44
C ALA A 102 12.93 -6.05 -12.99
N LEU A 103 11.68 -5.66 -12.71
CA LEU A 103 11.24 -5.31 -11.37
C LEU A 103 11.29 -6.50 -10.41
N ARG A 104 10.85 -7.67 -10.87
CA ARG A 104 10.91 -8.92 -10.09
C ARG A 104 12.34 -9.31 -9.77
N SER A 105 13.25 -9.22 -10.75
CA SER A 105 14.69 -9.44 -10.53
C SER A 105 15.28 -8.46 -9.51
N LYS A 106 14.92 -7.17 -9.58
CA LYS A 106 15.35 -6.17 -8.58
C LYS A 106 14.85 -6.50 -7.17
N ALA A 107 13.61 -6.97 -7.05
CA ALA A 107 13.06 -7.40 -5.77
C ALA A 107 13.82 -8.61 -5.22
N ASP A 108 14.12 -9.59 -6.06
CA ASP A 108 14.89 -10.78 -5.68
C ASP A 108 16.33 -10.42 -5.25
N ASP A 109 16.98 -9.48 -5.95
CA ASP A 109 18.33 -9.00 -5.59
C ASP A 109 18.38 -8.36 -4.20
N VAL A 110 17.44 -7.46 -3.89
CA VAL A 110 17.37 -6.79 -2.58
C VAL A 110 17.08 -7.80 -1.48
N VAL A 111 16.16 -8.74 -1.72
CA VAL A 111 15.83 -9.81 -0.76
C VAL A 111 17.03 -10.72 -0.52
N SER A 112 17.80 -11.06 -1.56
CA SER A 112 19.00 -11.88 -1.43
C SER A 112 20.05 -11.21 -0.53
N TYR A 113 20.25 -9.90 -0.70
CA TYR A 113 21.14 -9.11 0.15
C TYR A 113 20.65 -9.07 1.60
N GLN A 114 19.35 -8.84 1.81
CA GLN A 114 18.74 -8.83 3.15
C GLN A 114 18.89 -10.19 3.84
N MET A 115 18.63 -11.31 3.16
CA MET A 115 18.83 -12.64 3.74
C MET A 115 20.30 -12.90 4.11
N LEU A 116 21.24 -12.51 3.26
CA LEU A 116 22.67 -12.65 3.55
C LEU A 116 23.07 -11.82 4.77
N GLN A 117 22.55 -10.60 4.88
CA GLN A 117 22.78 -9.71 6.01
C GLN A 117 22.22 -10.31 7.31
N HIS A 118 20.95 -10.76 7.29
CA HIS A 118 20.32 -11.40 8.44
C HIS A 118 21.08 -12.65 8.89
N ARG A 119 21.58 -13.46 7.94
CA ARG A 119 22.41 -14.63 8.26
C ARG A 119 23.69 -14.21 8.99
N ARG A 120 24.37 -13.16 8.54
CA ARG A 120 25.57 -12.64 9.21
C ARG A 120 25.25 -12.13 10.63
N GLU A 121 24.13 -11.44 10.80
CA GLU A 121 23.69 -10.96 12.12
C GLU A 121 23.39 -12.12 13.08
N ILE A 122 22.73 -13.17 12.60
CA ILE A 122 22.49 -14.39 13.38
C ILE A 122 23.83 -15.08 13.76
N GLU A 123 24.76 -15.19 12.82
CA GLU A 123 26.09 -15.75 13.07
C GLU A 123 26.90 -14.92 14.09
N GLU A 124 26.75 -13.59 14.10
CA GLU A 124 27.36 -12.73 15.11
C GLU A 124 26.71 -12.90 16.49
N LEU A 125 25.37 -12.94 16.54
CA LEU A 125 24.63 -13.13 17.79
C LEU A 125 24.92 -14.49 18.42
N THR A 126 24.94 -15.55 17.62
CA THR A 126 25.30 -16.91 18.07
C THR A 126 26.73 -16.97 18.63
N LYS A 127 27.69 -16.29 18.00
CA LYS A 127 29.05 -16.16 18.56
C LYS A 127 29.05 -15.43 19.91
N LYS A 128 28.28 -14.35 20.04
CA LYS A 128 28.16 -13.61 21.31
C LYS A 128 27.52 -14.48 22.40
N ILE A 129 26.50 -15.26 22.07
CA ILE A 129 25.87 -16.22 22.99
C ILE A 129 26.89 -17.25 23.45
N ALA A 130 27.63 -17.88 22.55
CA ALA A 130 28.67 -18.86 22.90
C ALA A 130 29.76 -18.26 23.82
N LEU A 131 30.18 -17.01 23.57
CA LEU A 131 31.12 -16.31 24.45
C LEU A 131 30.54 -16.00 25.84
N LEU A 132 29.25 -15.69 25.93
CA LEU A 132 28.58 -15.47 27.20
C LEU A 132 28.42 -16.77 27.98
N GLU A 133 28.03 -17.85 27.31
CA GLU A 133 27.94 -19.21 27.88
C GLU A 133 29.29 -19.64 28.46
N GLN A 134 30.38 -19.47 27.70
CA GLN A 134 31.73 -19.76 28.18
C GLN A 134 32.10 -18.93 29.42
N LYS A 135 31.79 -17.63 29.42
CA LYS A 135 32.06 -16.77 30.58
C LYS A 135 31.26 -17.17 31.81
N ILE A 136 30.01 -17.61 31.63
CA ILE A 136 29.17 -18.10 32.73
C ILE A 136 29.79 -19.40 33.28
N GLU A 137 30.18 -20.33 32.42
CA GLU A 137 30.84 -21.57 32.83
C GLU A 137 32.15 -21.31 33.60
N ASP A 138 32.98 -20.38 33.14
CA ASP A 138 34.21 -19.98 33.83
C ASP A 138 33.92 -19.37 35.22
N LEU A 139 32.86 -18.57 35.34
CA LEU A 139 32.44 -17.96 36.61
C LEU A 139 31.87 -19.00 37.58
N GLU A 140 31.03 -19.92 37.11
CA GLU A 140 30.48 -21.03 37.90
C GLU A 140 31.60 -21.94 38.41
N ASN A 141 32.55 -22.28 37.55
CA ASN A 141 33.73 -23.07 37.91
C ASN A 141 34.63 -22.35 38.92
N ALA A 142 34.78 -21.03 38.80
CA ALA A 142 35.54 -20.22 39.74
C ALA A 142 34.83 -20.09 41.10
N GLN A 143 33.50 -20.02 41.14
CA GLN A 143 32.72 -20.02 42.39
C GLN A 143 32.75 -21.41 43.07
N SER A 144 32.58 -22.48 42.30
CA SER A 144 32.67 -23.87 42.78
C SER A 144 34.02 -24.18 43.44
N LYS A 145 35.13 -23.61 42.93
CA LYS A 145 36.47 -23.75 43.52
C LYS A 145 36.72 -22.87 44.76
N ARG A 146 35.90 -21.86 45.02
CA ARG A 146 36.09 -20.87 46.11
C ARG A 146 35.34 -21.20 47.40
N GLU A 147 34.47 -22.21 47.41
CA GLU A 147 33.73 -22.63 48.60
C GLU A 147 34.47 -23.77 49.34
N PRO A 148 35.12 -23.53 50.49
CA PRO A 148 35.09 -24.54 51.54
C PRO A 148 33.65 -24.57 52.08
N LYS A 149 33.07 -25.77 52.19
CA LYS A 149 31.75 -26.01 52.79
C LYS A 149 31.76 -25.68 54.29
N ASP A 150 31.85 -24.42 54.65
CA ASP A 150 31.74 -23.93 56.02
C ASP A 150 30.91 -22.66 56.00
N HIS A 151 29.59 -22.83 56.02
CA HIS A 151 28.67 -22.07 56.87
C HIS A 151 27.26 -22.63 56.61
N SER A 152 26.95 -23.71 57.34
CA SER A 152 25.58 -24.13 57.58
C SER A 152 24.81 -22.93 58.15
N LEU A 153 23.90 -22.35 57.36
CA LEU A 153 22.97 -21.32 57.82
C LEU A 153 21.91 -21.98 58.72
N VAL A 154 22.31 -22.36 59.93
CA VAL A 154 21.36 -22.78 60.97
C VAL A 154 20.75 -21.51 61.56
N PHE A 155 19.54 -21.18 61.09
CA PHE A 155 18.65 -20.26 61.79
C PHE A 155 18.10 -20.95 63.04
N ASP A 156 18.91 -21.03 64.10
CA ASP A 156 18.41 -21.43 65.42
C ASP A 156 17.68 -20.24 66.05
N GLN A 157 16.36 -20.16 65.83
CA GLN A 157 15.50 -19.25 66.57
C GLN A 157 15.19 -19.86 67.94
N SER A 158 16.21 -19.95 68.80
CA SER A 158 16.04 -20.26 70.21
C SER A 158 15.77 -18.98 71.01
N THR A 159 14.50 -18.85 71.38
CA THR A 159 13.97 -18.25 72.62
C THR A 159 14.43 -16.85 73.06
N THR A 160 13.44 -15.95 73.01
CA THR A 160 13.32 -14.66 73.68
C THR A 160 13.89 -14.59 75.11
N GLN A 161 14.94 -13.81 75.37
CA GLN A 161 15.18 -13.12 76.65
C GLN A 161 15.83 -11.73 76.50
N LYS A 162 15.61 -10.86 77.49
CA LYS A 162 15.43 -9.39 77.39
C LYS A 162 16.66 -8.56 77.82
N LYS A 163 16.98 -7.47 77.07
CA LYS A 163 17.51 -6.11 77.47
C LYS A 163 18.90 -6.01 78.16
N PRO A 164 19.60 -4.83 78.20
CA PRO A 164 19.14 -3.44 77.99
C PRO A 164 19.99 -2.51 77.07
N ARG A 165 19.42 -1.33 76.77
CA ARG A 165 19.93 -0.21 75.94
C ARG A 165 21.26 0.41 76.44
N ARG A 166 22.14 0.82 75.51
CA ARG A 166 23.09 1.93 75.72
C ARG A 166 23.26 2.84 74.47
N LYS A 167 22.82 4.08 74.71
CA LYS A 167 23.02 5.43 74.11
C LYS A 167 23.85 5.60 72.83
N ASN A 168 23.22 6.32 71.88
CA ASN A 168 23.80 7.05 70.74
C ASN A 168 24.91 8.01 71.17
N LEU A 169 26.05 8.00 70.48
CA LEU A 169 26.92 9.16 70.27
C LEU A 169 27.65 8.98 68.92
N ILE A 170 27.60 10.03 68.10
CA ILE A 170 28.32 10.23 66.82
C ILE A 170 27.62 9.63 65.58
N SER A 171 26.40 10.13 65.32
CA SER A 171 26.09 10.66 63.99
C SER A 171 27.12 11.74 63.62
N SER A 172 27.45 11.89 62.33
CA SER A 172 28.23 12.98 61.69
C SER A 172 29.76 12.87 61.60
N ILE A 173 30.33 12.01 60.74
CA ILE A 173 31.68 12.27 60.16
C ILE A 173 31.83 11.93 58.66
N PHE A 174 30.90 11.31 57.93
CA PHE A 174 31.06 11.18 56.47
C PHE A 174 29.78 11.42 55.68
N SER A 175 29.45 12.70 55.54
CA SER A 175 28.70 13.22 54.39
C SER A 175 29.60 14.24 53.68
N PHE A 176 30.24 13.80 52.61
CA PHE A 176 30.79 14.64 51.56
C PHE A 176 30.52 13.94 50.22
#